data_AF-A0A7S0G5Q3-F1
#
_entry.id   AF-A0A7S0G5Q3-F1
#
_cell.length_a   1.000
_cell.length_b   1.000
_cell.length_c   1.000
_cell.angle_alpha   90.00
_cell.angle_beta   90.00
_cell.angle_gamma   90.00
#
_symmetry.space_group_name_H-M   'P 1'
#
loop_
_entity.id
_entity.type
_entity.pdbx_description
1 polymer ?
#
loop_
_entity_poly.entity_id
_entity_poly.type
_entity_poly.pdbx_seq_one_letter_code
_entity_poly.pdbx_strand_id
1 'polypeptide(L)'
;MVRFGQLVIGPAGSGKSTYCSALQKYCEDVNRTMHVVNLDPAAESFDYKLSVDMSELISVDDVAEEMKYGPNGGLVFCMEYLLDNFEWLEDQLEDFVDGDYICFDCPGQIELYTHFSVMSRIVEMLQR
;
A
#
# COMPACT_ATOMS: atom_id res chain seq x y z
N MET A 1 -0.06 12.48 -18.76
CA MET A 1 0.34 13.66 -17.96
C MET A 1 0.85 13.09 -16.64
N VAL A 2 1.36 13.86 -15.67
CA VAL A 2 2.07 13.25 -14.51
C VAL A 2 1.07 12.91 -13.39
N ARG A 3 0.93 11.62 -13.06
CA ARG A 3 0.29 11.17 -11.82
C ARG A 3 1.24 11.49 -10.65
N PHE A 4 0.72 12.05 -9.55
CA PHE A 4 1.53 12.31 -8.36
C PHE A 4 1.33 11.20 -7.34
N GLY A 5 2.37 10.40 -7.10
CA GLY A 5 2.40 9.38 -6.05
C GLY A 5 3.13 9.86 -4.79
N GLN A 6 2.54 9.65 -3.62
CA GLN A 6 3.17 9.78 -2.31
C GLN A 6 3.22 8.42 -1.63
N LEU A 7 4.41 7.98 -1.20
CA LEU A 7 4.54 6.86 -0.26
C LEU A 7 4.57 7.40 1.17
N VAL A 8 3.70 6.87 2.02
CA VAL A 8 3.65 7.19 3.45
C VAL A 8 4.35 6.08 4.21
N ILE A 9 5.59 6.35 4.63
CA ILE A 9 6.46 5.38 5.29
C ILE A 9 6.73 5.76 6.75
N GLY A 10 6.91 4.76 7.61
CA GLY A 10 7.14 4.95 9.04
C GLY A 10 6.87 3.68 9.84
N PRO A 11 7.47 3.53 11.03
CA PRO A 11 7.30 2.33 11.85
C PRO A 11 5.83 2.12 12.28
N ALA A 12 5.51 0.90 12.72
CA ALA A 12 4.20 0.61 13.30
C ALA A 12 3.87 1.61 14.43
N GLY A 13 2.64 2.11 14.43
CA GLY A 13 2.18 3.12 15.40
C GLY A 13 2.63 4.57 15.13
N SER A 14 3.37 4.85 14.04
CA SER A 14 3.78 6.23 13.71
C SER A 14 2.67 7.13 13.15
N GLY A 15 1.46 6.58 12.94
CA GLY A 15 0.29 7.34 12.46
C GLY A 15 0.16 7.45 10.93
N LYS A 16 0.71 6.52 10.14
CA LYS A 16 0.62 6.54 8.66
C LYS A 16 -0.82 6.55 8.15
N SER A 17 -1.63 5.59 8.57
CA SER A 17 -3.04 5.49 8.19
C SER A 17 -3.86 6.70 8.67
N THR A 18 -3.53 7.24 9.85
CA THR A 18 -4.11 8.50 10.34
C THR A 18 -3.75 9.70 9.45
N TYR A 19 -2.49 9.77 8.99
CA TYR A 19 -2.05 10.78 8.04
C TYR A 19 -2.81 10.63 6.70
N CYS A 20 -2.95 9.41 6.18
CA CYS A 20 -3.70 9.14 4.95
C CYS A 20 -5.16 9.59 5.06
N SER A 21 -5.83 9.24 6.17
CA SER A 21 -7.20 9.69 6.47
C SER A 21 -7.34 11.22 6.50
N ALA A 22 -6.45 11.89 7.23
CA ALA A 22 -6.47 13.35 7.35
C ALA A 22 -6.19 14.05 6.01
N LEU A 23 -5.24 13.51 5.23
CA LEU A 23 -4.90 14.04 3.91
C LEU A 23 -6.02 13.83 2.89
N GLN A 24 -6.67 12.66 2.90
CA GLN A 24 -7.82 12.39 2.04
C GLN A 24 -8.94 13.39 2.31
N LYS A 25 -9.28 13.60 3.59
CA LYS A 25 -10.28 14.60 3.98
C LYS A 25 -9.92 16.02 3.55
N TYR A 26 -8.66 16.41 3.70
CA TYR A 26 -8.19 17.72 3.24
C TYR A 26 -8.32 17.87 1.72
N CYS A 27 -7.96 16.84 0.95
CA CYS A 27 -8.11 16.82 -0.50
C CYS A 27 -9.58 16.97 -0.92
N GLU A 28 -10.51 16.28 -0.24
CA GLU A 28 -11.95 16.44 -0.43
C GLU A 28 -12.40 17.90 -0.18
N ASP A 29 -11.97 18.50 0.93
CA ASP A 29 -12.33 19.88 1.30
C ASP A 29 -11.87 20.92 0.25
N VAL A 30 -10.77 20.66 -0.45
CA VAL A 30 -10.23 21.55 -1.51
C VAL A 30 -10.63 21.14 -2.94
N ASN A 31 -11.57 20.19 -3.08
CA ASN A 31 -12.02 19.64 -4.37
C ASN A 31 -10.88 19.05 -5.22
N ARG A 32 -9.97 18.32 -4.57
CA ARG A 32 -8.90 17.56 -5.23
C ARG A 32 -9.18 16.06 -5.10
N THR A 33 -9.23 15.35 -6.23
CA THR A 33 -9.35 13.89 -6.23
C THR A 33 -8.09 13.26 -5.67
N MET A 34 -8.27 12.36 -4.70
CA MET A 34 -7.19 11.60 -4.09
C MET A 34 -7.59 10.12 -3.93
N HIS A 35 -6.69 9.24 -4.34
CA HIS A 35 -6.80 7.80 -4.17
C HIS A 35 -5.86 7.35 -3.07
N VAL A 36 -6.39 6.58 -2.12
CA VAL A 36 -5.56 5.91 -1.11
C VAL A 36 -5.43 4.45 -1.49
N VAL A 37 -4.18 3.98 -1.60
CA VAL A 37 -3.82 2.61 -1.92
C VAL A 37 -3.23 2.00 -0.65
N ASN A 38 -3.88 0.97 -0.10
CA ASN A 38 -3.31 0.20 1.00
C ASN A 38 -2.30 -0.82 0.46
N LEU A 39 -1.06 -0.72 0.93
CA LEU A 39 0.01 -1.69 0.70
C LEU A 39 0.40 -2.43 1.99
N ASP A 40 -0.36 -2.34 3.08
CA ASP A 40 -0.15 -3.15 4.28
C ASP A 40 -1.08 -4.39 4.28
N PRO A 41 -0.54 -5.61 4.07
CA PRO A 41 -1.35 -6.83 3.98
C PRO A 41 -1.85 -7.33 5.35
N ALA A 42 -1.45 -6.66 6.45
CA ALA A 42 -1.89 -6.95 7.81
C ALA A 42 -2.91 -5.92 8.33
N ALA A 43 -3.35 -4.97 7.51
CA ALA A 43 -4.31 -3.96 7.92
C ALA A 43 -5.76 -4.50 7.84
N GLU A 44 -6.47 -4.46 8.98
CA GLU A 44 -7.82 -5.06 9.11
C GLU A 44 -8.96 -4.02 9.07
N SER A 45 -8.69 -2.76 9.40
CA SER A 45 -9.71 -1.73 9.57
C SER A 45 -9.23 -0.36 9.10
N PHE A 46 -10.07 0.33 8.33
CA PHE A 46 -9.78 1.66 7.79
C PHE A 46 -10.91 2.63 8.11
N ASP A 47 -10.56 3.80 8.65
CA ASP A 47 -11.50 4.91 8.91
C ASP A 47 -11.62 5.87 7.71
N TYR A 48 -11.22 5.43 6.53
CA TYR A 48 -11.13 6.23 5.31
C TYR A 48 -11.34 5.36 4.07
N LYS A 49 -11.60 5.97 2.92
CA LYS A 49 -11.94 5.24 1.70
C LYS A 49 -10.67 4.79 0.97
N LEU A 50 -10.49 3.47 0.86
CA LEU A 50 -9.50 2.89 -0.03
C LEU A 50 -10.00 2.90 -1.48
N SER A 51 -9.09 3.21 -2.40
CA SER A 51 -9.30 3.00 -3.83
C SER A 51 -8.77 1.64 -4.27
N VAL A 52 -7.71 1.15 -3.62
CA VAL A 52 -7.11 -0.17 -3.84
C VAL A 52 -6.68 -0.70 -2.48
N ASP A 53 -6.92 -1.99 -2.26
CA ASP A 53 -6.45 -2.70 -1.07
C ASP A 53 -5.70 -3.97 -1.48
N MET A 54 -4.40 -4.05 -1.16
CA MET A 54 -3.60 -5.23 -1.50
C MET A 54 -4.09 -6.51 -0.81
N SER A 55 -4.89 -6.41 0.26
CA SER A 55 -5.49 -7.57 0.92
C SER A 55 -6.43 -8.34 -0.02
N GLU A 56 -6.96 -7.69 -1.08
CA GLU A 56 -7.75 -8.33 -2.13
C GLU A 56 -6.90 -9.23 -3.05
N LEU A 57 -5.59 -9.00 -3.12
CA LEU A 57 -4.62 -9.85 -3.81
C LEU A 57 -4.10 -10.95 -2.87
N ILE A 58 -3.62 -10.55 -1.69
CA ILE A 58 -3.07 -11.46 -0.67
C ILE A 58 -3.05 -10.79 0.70
N SER A 59 -3.56 -11.46 1.74
CA SER A 59 -3.47 -11.01 3.14
C SER A 59 -2.53 -11.87 3.97
N VAL A 60 -2.08 -11.34 5.12
CA VAL A 60 -1.27 -12.14 6.07
C VAL A 60 -2.05 -13.33 6.64
N ASP A 61 -3.38 -13.20 6.75
CA ASP A 61 -4.26 -14.28 7.22
C ASP A 61 -4.31 -15.43 6.23
N ASP A 62 -4.46 -15.15 4.92
CA ASP A 62 -4.41 -16.18 3.86
C ASP A 62 -3.11 -16.98 3.92
N VAL A 63 -1.99 -16.28 4.12
CA VAL A 63 -0.65 -16.91 4.20
C VAL A 63 -0.48 -17.70 5.50
N ALA A 64 -1.03 -17.21 6.61
CA ALA A 64 -0.98 -17.93 7.89
C ALA A 64 -1.75 -19.25 7.82
N GLU A 65 -2.91 -19.26 7.16
CA GLU A 65 -3.75 -20.44 6.98
C GLU A 65 -3.11 -21.48 6.06
N GLU A 66 -2.60 -21.05 4.90
CA GLU A 66 -2.08 -21.96 3.86
C GLU A 66 -0.63 -22.39 4.12
N MET A 67 0.24 -21.44 4.49
CA MET A 67 1.70 -21.63 4.52
C MET A 67 2.24 -21.86 5.93
N LYS A 68 1.42 -21.67 6.98
CA LYS A 68 1.80 -21.78 8.41
C LYS A 68 2.97 -20.88 8.80
N TYR A 69 3.11 -19.75 8.13
CA TYR A 69 4.10 -18.74 8.49
C TYR A 69 3.67 -17.96 9.73
N GLY A 70 4.66 -17.49 10.49
CA GLY A 70 4.40 -16.50 11.54
C GLY A 70 4.14 -15.12 10.94
N PRO A 71 3.61 -14.15 11.70
CA PRO A 71 3.15 -12.86 11.19
C PRO A 71 4.18 -12.11 10.32
N ASN A 72 5.43 -12.05 10.76
CA ASN A 72 6.50 -11.36 10.00
C ASN A 72 6.89 -12.11 8.72
N GLY A 73 6.88 -13.46 8.75
CA GLY A 73 7.16 -14.28 7.57
C GLY A 73 6.03 -14.19 6.55
N GLY A 74 4.78 -14.17 7.03
CA GLY A 74 3.61 -13.94 6.18
C GLY A 74 3.66 -12.58 5.50
N LEU A 75 4.02 -11.53 6.24
CA LEU A 75 4.12 -10.19 5.69
C LEU A 75 5.19 -10.08 4.59
N VAL A 76 6.40 -10.61 4.83
CA VAL A 76 7.45 -10.64 3.78
C VAL A 76 6.95 -11.39 2.54
N PHE A 77 6.29 -12.53 2.72
CA PHE A 77 5.72 -13.31 1.62
C PHE A 77 4.66 -12.52 0.84
N CYS A 78 3.71 -11.85 1.51
CA CYS A 78 2.71 -11.01 0.85
C CYS A 78 3.36 -9.94 -0.02
N MET A 79 4.42 -9.30 0.47
CA MET A 79 5.13 -8.26 -0.27
C MET A 79 5.91 -8.81 -1.47
N GLU A 80 6.51 -10.00 -1.33
CA GLU A 80 7.14 -10.71 -2.46
C GLU A 80 6.10 -11.16 -3.50
N TYR A 81 4.94 -11.64 -3.04
CA TYR A 81 3.84 -12.03 -3.90
C TYR A 81 3.27 -10.85 -4.68
N LEU A 82 3.14 -9.67 -4.06
CA LEU A 82 2.77 -8.44 -4.74
C LEU A 82 3.79 -8.07 -5.82
N LEU A 83 5.10 -8.23 -5.57
CA LEU A 83 6.13 -7.98 -6.58
C LEU A 83 6.06 -8.94 -7.76
N ASP A 84 5.82 -10.22 -7.50
CA ASP A 84 5.72 -11.23 -8.55
C ASP A 84 4.43 -11.09 -9.38
N ASN A 85 3.39 -10.47 -8.80
CA ASN A 85 2.09 -10.20 -9.45
C ASN A 85 1.83 -8.70 -9.60
N PHE A 86 2.87 -7.90 -9.84
CA PHE A 86 2.78 -6.44 -9.83
C PHE A 86 1.82 -5.89 -10.89
N GLU A 87 1.60 -6.63 -11.99
CA GLU A 87 0.59 -6.32 -13.02
C GLU A 87 -0.79 -6.11 -12.40
N TRP A 88 -1.14 -6.83 -11.33
CA TRP A 88 -2.39 -6.59 -10.59
C TRP A 88 -2.47 -5.16 -10.07
N LEU A 89 -1.41 -4.65 -9.45
CA LEU A 89 -1.38 -3.27 -8.95
C LEU A 89 -1.39 -2.28 -10.10
N GLU A 90 -0.67 -2.56 -11.20
CA GLU A 90 -0.70 -1.71 -12.40
C GLU A 90 -2.13 -1.57 -12.93
N ASP A 91 -2.85 -2.68 -13.10
CA ASP A 91 -4.24 -2.73 -13.54
C ASP A 91 -5.16 -1.90 -12.62
N GLN A 92 -5.01 -2.04 -11.29
CA GLN A 92 -5.78 -1.24 -10.32
C GLN A 92 -5.50 0.27 -10.43
N LEU A 93 -4.29 0.65 -10.83
CA LEU A 93 -3.88 2.04 -11.00
C LEU A 93 -4.22 2.59 -12.40
N GLU A 94 -4.52 1.75 -13.40
CA GLU A 94 -4.86 2.19 -14.76
C GLU A 94 -6.11 3.08 -14.77
N ASP A 95 -7.09 2.78 -13.92
CA ASP A 95 -8.36 3.50 -13.79
C ASP A 95 -8.22 4.94 -13.29
N PHE A 96 -7.04 5.34 -12.77
CA PHE A 96 -6.81 6.68 -12.23
C PHE A 96 -6.44 7.67 -13.32
N VAL A 97 -7.02 8.87 -13.28
CA VAL A 97 -6.85 9.85 -14.36
C VAL A 97 -5.67 10.78 -14.12
N ASP A 98 -5.24 11.41 -15.20
CA ASP A 98 -4.22 12.46 -15.18
C ASP A 98 -4.61 13.60 -14.21
N GLY A 99 -3.73 13.89 -13.24
CA GLY A 99 -3.94 14.95 -12.24
C GLY A 99 -4.38 14.44 -10.86
N ASP A 100 -4.75 13.17 -10.75
CA ASP A 100 -5.09 12.55 -9.48
C ASP A 100 -3.89 12.45 -8.54
N TYR A 101 -4.17 12.54 -7.23
CA TYR A 101 -3.18 12.34 -6.17
C TYR A 101 -3.28 10.92 -5.62
N ILE A 102 -2.21 10.14 -5.70
CA ILE A 102 -2.19 8.75 -5.22
C ILE A 102 -1.35 8.72 -3.95
N CYS A 103 -1.92 8.20 -2.87
CA CYS A 103 -1.26 8.06 -1.58
C CYS A 103 -1.19 6.58 -1.21
N PHE A 104 0.01 6.05 -1.15
CA PHE A 104 0.27 4.67 -0.76
C PHE A 104 0.48 4.62 0.76
N ASP A 105 -0.44 3.99 1.48
CA ASP A 105 -0.24 3.65 2.90
C ASP A 105 0.59 2.37 2.96
N CYS A 106 1.85 2.49 3.40
CA CYS A 106 2.81 1.40 3.33
C CYS A 106 2.87 0.61 4.65
N PRO A 107 3.35 -0.66 4.63
CA PRO A 107 3.44 -1.46 5.84
C PRO A 107 4.26 -0.81 6.95
N GLY A 108 3.86 -1.06 8.20
CA GLY A 108 4.57 -0.54 9.37
C GLY A 108 5.84 -1.27 9.79
N GLN A 109 6.11 -2.47 9.27
CA GLN A 109 7.27 -3.27 9.67
C GLN A 109 8.55 -2.73 9.03
N ILE A 110 9.48 -2.24 9.86
CA ILE A 110 10.70 -1.55 9.41
C ILE A 110 11.68 -2.48 8.68
N GLU A 111 11.62 -3.77 8.97
CA GLU A 111 12.45 -4.83 8.40
C GLU A 111 12.29 -4.87 6.87
N LEU A 112 11.08 -4.59 6.35
CA LEU A 112 10.79 -4.54 4.91
C LEU A 112 11.57 -3.47 4.15
N TYR A 113 12.00 -2.42 4.86
CA TYR A 113 12.71 -1.28 4.29
C TYR A 113 14.22 -1.34 4.54
N THR A 114 14.65 -2.19 5.48
CA THR A 114 16.04 -2.21 5.97
C THR A 114 16.77 -3.51 5.67
N HIS A 115 16.08 -4.65 5.79
CA HIS A 115 16.66 -5.99 5.64
C HIS A 115 16.23 -6.67 4.35
N PHE A 116 15.06 -6.31 3.81
CA PHE A 116 14.56 -6.79 2.53
C PHE A 116 14.60 -5.68 1.48
N SER A 117 14.76 -6.05 0.21
CA SER A 117 14.72 -5.12 -0.93
C SER A 117 13.32 -4.95 -1.53
N VAL A 118 12.30 -5.50 -0.85
CA VAL A 118 10.94 -5.60 -1.40
C VAL A 118 10.32 -4.22 -1.64
N MET A 119 10.41 -3.32 -0.66
CA MET A 119 9.87 -1.96 -0.79
C MET A 119 10.62 -1.12 -1.82
N SER A 120 11.96 -1.24 -1.90
CA SER A 120 12.73 -0.51 -2.90
C SER A 120 12.38 -0.97 -4.32
N ARG A 121 12.18 -2.28 -4.52
CA ARG A 121 11.75 -2.83 -5.81
C ARG A 121 10.34 -2.37 -6.19
N ILE A 122 9.41 -2.33 -5.23
CA ILE A 122 8.05 -1.80 -5.47
C ILE A 122 8.13 -0.34 -5.97
N VAL A 123 8.95 0.49 -5.31
CA VAL A 123 9.15 1.89 -5.74
C VAL A 123 9.74 1.98 -7.14
N GLU A 124 10.73 1.14 -7.47
CA GLU A 124 11.32 1.09 -8.83
C GLU A 124 10.29 0.70 -9.90
N MET A 125 9.34 -0.18 -9.56
CA MET A 125 8.27 -0.57 -10.48
C MET A 125 7.23 0.54 -10.64
N LEU A 126 6.84 1.23 -9.57
CA LEU A 126 5.94 2.39 -9.61
C LEU A 126 6.51 3.60 -10.38
N GLN A 127 7.80 3.63 -10.67
CA GLN A 127 8.46 4.70 -11.43
C GLN A 127 8.49 4.46 -12.95
N ARG A 128 8.07 3.29 -13.41
CA ARG A 128 8.03 2.94 -14.85
C ARG A 128 6.85 3.60 -15.55
#